data_AF-A0A974PEG2-F1
#
_entry.id   AF-A0A974PEG2-F1
#
_cell.length_a   1.000
_cell.length_b   1.000
_cell.length_c   1.000
_cell.angle_alpha   90.00
_cell.angle_beta   90.00
_cell.angle_gamma   90.00
#
_symmetry.space_group_name_H-M   'P 1'
#
loop_
_entity.id
_entity.type
_entity.pdbx_description
1 polymer ?
#
loop_
_entity_poly.entity_id
_entity_poly.type
_entity_poly.pdbx_seq_one_letter_code
_entity_poly.pdbx_strand_id
1 'polypeptide(L)'
;MIIRKSEVTRMPQHTIERSRYEFIASMLLGKTDLLNLYSVDPQTFGGTDEAKNGVIIIQNNEIFITPPLSGGKPAVISAIHPVVLKINGQVITGPTPITSADDLTWEICEKPQYQITVSDDKLKVYFTLYRAERYAWNLVNNPASAFVTVRAEMNREMLLSTLSIERIIAGFEKSPIVSSLNIPALYEELNNPTYLPVCIAEGKAPVPGTNASLELLFQQKIENQFKSMDDSAQETGCPEFFMVQEGEVFAKKLPPQKAFPALMYMAVYFRRRRRRTSPCSPPPAQRCFRAGRSRPAAKADHA
;
A
#
# COMPACT_ATOMS: atom_id res chain seq x y z
N MET A 1 -0.99 -7.37 -11.10
CA MET A 1 -0.86 -5.88 -11.15
C MET A 1 -1.42 -5.23 -9.87
N ILE A 2 -0.60 -4.52 -9.06
CA ILE A 2 -1.04 -4.02 -7.73
C ILE A 2 -1.66 -2.61 -7.83
N ILE A 3 -2.99 -2.50 -7.75
CA ILE A 3 -3.70 -1.22 -7.66
C ILE A 3 -3.74 -0.74 -6.22
N ARG A 4 -2.69 -0.05 -5.77
CA ARG A 4 -2.77 0.67 -4.50
C ARG A 4 -3.57 1.96 -4.71
N LYS A 5 -4.90 1.91 -4.56
CA LYS A 5 -5.71 3.10 -4.23
C LYS A 5 -5.55 3.36 -2.72
N SER A 6 -4.30 3.57 -2.30
CA SER A 6 -4.01 4.04 -0.95
C SER A 6 -4.29 5.53 -0.95
N GLU A 7 -5.54 5.89 -0.71
CA GLU A 7 -5.83 7.18 -0.12
C GLU A 7 -5.03 7.21 1.17
N VAL A 8 -3.90 7.92 1.16
CA VAL A 8 -3.27 8.34 2.40
C VAL A 8 -4.27 9.34 2.95
N THR A 9 -5.21 8.86 3.76
CA THR A 9 -6.14 9.71 4.49
C THR A 9 -5.31 10.50 5.47
N ARG A 10 -4.77 11.63 4.99
CA ARG A 10 -4.17 12.66 5.81
C ARG A 10 -5.27 13.09 6.76
N MET A 11 -5.12 12.77 8.04
CA MET A 11 -5.96 13.38 9.06
C MET A 11 -5.73 14.89 9.01
N PRO A 12 -6.75 15.71 9.34
CA PRO A 12 -6.58 17.15 9.42
C PRO A 12 -5.33 17.43 10.23
N GLN A 13 -4.38 18.11 9.59
CA GLN A 13 -3.16 18.52 10.24
C GLN A 13 -3.58 19.50 11.32
N HIS A 14 -3.27 19.20 12.58
CA HIS A 14 -3.15 20.25 13.56
C HIS A 14 -1.93 21.07 13.13
N THR A 15 -2.18 22.07 12.28
CA THR A 15 -1.20 23.11 11.98
C THR A 15 -0.90 23.77 13.30
N ILE A 16 0.35 23.68 13.75
CA ILE A 16 0.83 24.41 14.93
C ILE A 16 0.86 25.87 14.50
N GLU A 17 -0.30 26.53 14.58
CA GLU A 17 -0.37 27.96 14.33
C GLU A 17 0.45 28.68 15.40
N ARG A 18 1.20 29.64 14.90
CA ARG A 18 2.27 30.43 15.52
C ARG A 18 1.83 31.31 16.70
N SER A 19 0.67 31.05 17.31
CA SER A 19 -0.02 31.92 18.29
C SER A 19 0.23 31.57 19.77
N ARG A 20 1.16 30.65 20.07
CA ARG A 20 1.33 30.12 21.44
C ARG A 20 1.98 31.06 22.47
N TYR A 21 2.61 32.16 22.07
CA TYR A 21 3.14 33.11 23.07
C TYR A 21 2.01 33.85 23.82
N GLU A 22 0.82 34.02 23.24
CA GLU A 22 -0.33 34.61 23.94
C GLU A 22 -1.12 33.58 24.77
N PHE A 23 -1.10 32.30 24.40
CA PHE A 23 -1.79 31.25 25.16
C PHE A 23 -1.08 30.96 26.49
N ILE A 24 0.25 30.90 26.52
CA ILE A 24 1.00 30.72 27.78
C ILE A 24 0.78 31.92 28.71
N ALA A 25 0.73 33.14 28.17
CA ALA A 25 0.46 34.35 28.96
C ALA A 25 -0.98 34.41 29.52
N SER A 26 -1.99 33.98 28.75
CA SER A 26 -3.39 34.00 29.20
C SER A 26 -3.75 32.83 30.12
N MET A 27 -3.10 31.66 30.00
CA MET A 27 -3.29 30.54 30.92
C MET A 27 -2.69 30.81 32.32
N LEU A 28 -1.69 31.70 32.40
CA LEU A 28 -1.06 32.13 33.65
C LEU A 28 -1.88 33.18 34.43
N LEU A 29 -2.88 33.82 33.82
CA LEU A 29 -3.67 34.89 34.47
C LEU A 29 -4.98 34.42 35.10
N GLY A 30 -5.42 33.17 34.89
CA GLY A 30 -6.75 32.69 35.29
C GLY A 30 -6.82 31.53 36.30
N LYS A 31 -5.70 30.91 36.67
CA LYS A 31 -5.67 29.76 37.60
C LYS A 31 -4.47 29.81 38.53
N THR A 32 -4.63 30.51 39.65
CA THR A 32 -3.64 30.59 40.72
C THR A 32 -3.35 29.25 41.41
N ASP A 33 -4.16 28.22 41.21
CA ASP A 33 -4.00 26.92 41.88
C ASP A 33 -3.15 25.87 41.13
N LEU A 34 -2.76 26.10 39.87
CA LEU A 34 -1.89 25.15 39.14
C LEU A 34 -0.40 25.50 39.19
N LEU A 35 -0.04 26.65 39.77
CA LEU A 35 1.37 27.05 39.95
C LEU A 35 2.07 26.26 41.06
N ASN A 36 1.34 25.56 41.93
CA ASN A 36 1.96 24.74 42.98
C ASN A 36 2.45 23.36 42.51
N LEU A 37 2.13 22.93 41.28
CA LEU A 37 2.68 21.69 40.69
C LEU A 37 3.89 21.95 39.77
N TYR A 38 4.19 23.21 39.48
CA TYR A 38 5.37 23.63 38.72
C TYR A 38 6.33 24.53 39.51
N SER A 39 6.14 24.65 40.83
CA SER A 39 7.22 25.07 41.74
C SER A 39 8.26 23.95 41.79
N VAL A 40 9.01 23.82 40.70
CA VAL A 40 10.34 23.26 40.72
C VAL A 40 11.11 24.16 41.67
N ASP A 41 11.28 23.66 42.89
CA ASP A 41 12.17 24.20 43.90
C ASP A 41 13.42 24.72 43.19
N PRO A 42 13.77 26.03 43.28
CA PRO A 42 15.02 26.55 42.76
C PRO A 42 16.15 26.09 43.69
N GLN A 43 16.29 24.77 43.85
CA GLN A 43 17.43 24.14 44.49
C GLN A 43 18.61 24.34 43.55
N THR A 44 19.39 25.38 43.85
CA THR A 44 20.84 25.44 43.66
C THR A 44 21.33 24.72 42.40
N PHE A 45 21.09 25.34 41.24
CA PHE A 45 21.74 24.98 39.98
C PHE A 45 23.25 25.23 40.12
N GLY A 46 23.98 24.25 40.66
CA GLY A 46 25.38 24.03 40.32
C GLY A 46 25.44 23.83 38.81
N GLY A 47 25.84 24.88 38.09
CA GLY A 47 25.66 25.02 36.65
C GLY A 47 26.32 23.90 35.84
N THR A 48 25.55 22.87 35.52
CA THR A 48 25.85 21.98 34.41
C THR A 48 25.39 22.68 33.12
N ASP A 49 26.24 22.61 32.09
CA ASP A 49 26.00 23.22 30.77
C ASP A 49 24.66 22.75 30.13
N GLU A 50 24.10 21.65 30.64
CA GLU A 50 22.84 21.06 30.22
C GLU A 50 21.61 21.94 30.45
N ALA A 51 21.63 22.82 31.46
CA ALA A 51 20.50 23.74 31.73
C ALA A 51 20.33 24.81 30.64
N LYS A 52 21.34 25.01 29.78
CA LYS A 52 21.28 25.93 28.64
C LYS A 52 20.76 25.29 27.37
N ASN A 53 20.67 23.96 27.32
CA ASN A 53 20.24 23.26 26.11
C ASN A 53 18.76 23.50 25.80
N GLY A 54 18.41 23.38 24.53
CA GLY A 54 17.02 23.40 24.09
C GLY A 54 16.30 22.17 24.64
N VAL A 55 14.99 22.32 24.83
CA VAL A 55 14.16 21.30 25.47
C VAL A 55 12.91 21.05 24.61
N ILE A 56 12.51 19.79 24.49
CA ILE A 56 11.26 19.37 23.86
C ILE A 56 10.35 18.77 24.93
N ILE A 57 9.07 19.13 24.87
CA ILE A 57 8.00 18.57 25.71
C ILE A 57 6.91 18.03 24.78
N ILE A 58 6.41 16.83 25.05
CA ILE A 58 5.24 16.27 24.34
C ILE A 58 4.11 16.16 25.34
N GLN A 59 3.04 16.92 25.14
CA GLN A 59 1.87 16.89 26.00
C GLN A 59 0.61 17.14 25.18
N ASN A 60 -0.49 16.46 25.52
CA ASN A 60 -1.80 16.66 24.90
C ASN A 60 -1.79 16.55 23.37
N ASN A 61 -1.05 15.56 22.84
CA ASN A 61 -0.91 15.32 21.40
C ASN A 61 -0.17 16.43 20.62
N GLU A 62 0.53 17.31 21.34
CA GLU A 62 1.24 18.46 20.79
C GLU A 62 2.71 18.44 21.21
N ILE A 63 3.58 18.95 20.32
CA ILE A 63 5.03 19.03 20.56
C ILE A 63 5.38 20.50 20.82
N PHE A 64 6.00 20.76 21.96
CA PHE A 64 6.48 22.08 22.37
C PHE A 64 8.00 22.10 22.35
N ILE A 65 8.59 23.15 21.79
CA ILE A 65 10.04 23.30 21.63
C ILE A 65 10.46 24.61 22.29
N THR A 66 11.36 24.50 23.26
CA THR A 66 12.01 25.63 23.92
C THR A 66 13.42 25.79 23.34
N PRO A 67 13.78 26.97 22.80
CA PRO A 67 15.11 27.19 22.23
C PRO A 67 16.20 27.14 23.32
N PRO A 68 17.44 26.77 22.95
CA PRO A 68 18.57 26.86 23.88
C PRO A 68 18.88 28.31 24.27
N LEU A 69 19.46 28.48 25.45
CA LEU A 69 20.08 29.73 25.89
C LEU A 69 21.45 29.92 25.23
N SER A 70 22.04 31.11 25.37
CA SER A 70 23.37 31.42 24.84
C SER A 70 24.43 30.42 25.32
N GLY A 71 25.05 29.72 24.37
CA GLY A 71 26.04 28.67 24.61
C GLY A 71 25.47 27.24 24.75
N GLY A 72 24.15 27.08 24.80
CA GLY A 72 23.49 25.78 24.83
C GLY A 72 23.35 25.13 23.45
N LYS A 73 23.12 23.82 23.44
CA LYS A 73 22.91 23.01 22.23
C LYS A 73 21.42 22.91 21.89
N PRO A 74 21.05 22.87 20.60
CA PRO A 74 19.66 22.63 20.20
C PRO A 74 19.18 21.25 20.67
N ALA A 75 17.87 21.14 20.91
CA ALA A 75 17.26 19.86 21.22
C ALA A 75 17.32 18.93 20.01
N VAL A 76 17.33 17.62 20.24
CA VAL A 76 17.35 16.60 19.19
C VAL A 76 16.08 15.79 19.24
N ILE A 77 15.39 15.72 18.11
CA ILE A 77 14.15 14.96 17.94
C ILE A 77 14.34 13.79 17.00
N SER A 78 13.68 12.67 17.30
CA SER A 78 13.57 11.50 16.43
C SER A 78 12.16 10.93 16.54
N ALA A 79 11.76 10.05 15.61
CA ALA A 79 10.47 9.38 15.66
C ALA A 79 10.59 7.88 15.42
N ILE A 80 9.65 7.15 16.02
CA ILE A 80 9.47 5.72 15.82
C ILE A 80 8.17 5.50 15.03
N HIS A 81 8.21 4.56 14.08
CA HIS A 81 7.03 4.13 13.31
C HIS A 81 5.88 3.74 14.27
N PRO A 82 4.64 4.20 14.04
CA PRO A 82 4.13 4.76 12.79
C PRO A 82 4.25 6.29 12.66
N VAL A 83 4.87 6.99 13.62
CA VAL A 83 5.04 8.44 13.55
C VAL A 83 6.05 8.81 12.47
N VAL A 84 5.68 9.76 11.63
CA VAL A 84 6.55 10.40 10.64
C VAL A 84 6.61 11.88 10.93
N LEU A 85 7.80 12.38 11.24
CA LEU A 85 8.06 13.79 11.47
C LEU A 85 8.46 14.47 10.16
N LYS A 86 8.03 15.71 10.01
CA LYS A 86 8.40 16.61 8.93
C LYS A 86 8.89 17.91 9.52
N ILE A 87 10.13 18.28 9.19
CA ILE A 87 10.73 19.56 9.56
C ILE A 87 10.79 20.40 8.30
N ASN A 88 10.17 21.59 8.32
CA ASN A 88 10.11 22.50 7.16
C ASN A 88 9.59 21.78 5.89
N GLY A 89 8.60 20.88 6.08
CA GLY A 89 8.01 20.06 5.02
C GLY A 89 8.81 18.83 4.59
N GLN A 90 10.05 18.63 5.06
CA GLN A 90 10.90 17.48 4.73
C GLN A 90 10.77 16.36 5.77
N VAL A 91 10.51 15.13 5.30
CA VAL A 91 10.43 13.95 6.16
C VAL A 91 11.82 13.63 6.73
N ILE A 92 11.90 13.49 8.05
CA ILE A 92 13.12 13.06 8.74
C ILE A 92 13.03 11.58 9.13
N THR A 93 14.15 10.87 9.03
CA THR A 93 14.22 9.42 9.35
C THR A 93 15.14 9.10 10.52
N GLY A 94 15.86 10.09 11.04
CA GLY A 94 16.83 9.91 12.13
C GLY A 94 16.85 11.09 13.11
N PRO A 95 17.68 11.01 14.16
CA PRO A 95 17.86 12.08 15.13
C PRO A 95 18.30 13.37 14.43
N THR A 96 17.50 14.43 14.58
CA THR A 96 17.71 15.71 13.91
C THR A 96 17.65 16.82 14.95
N PRO A 97 18.64 17.74 15.00
CA PRO A 97 18.57 18.90 15.87
C PRO A 97 17.45 19.83 15.39
N ILE A 98 16.72 20.42 16.33
CA ILE A 98 15.57 21.28 16.04
C ILE A 98 15.60 22.55 16.89
N THR A 99 15.09 23.63 16.29
CA THR A 99 14.97 24.95 16.91
C THR A 99 13.52 25.40 16.89
N SER A 100 13.18 26.45 17.66
CA SER A 100 11.83 27.03 17.67
C SER A 100 11.47 27.76 16.36
N ALA A 101 12.44 27.98 15.47
CA ALA A 101 12.20 28.57 14.16
C ALA A 101 11.73 27.54 13.12
N ASP A 102 11.92 26.25 13.38
CA ASP A 102 11.56 25.17 12.48
C ASP A 102 10.06 24.87 12.52
N ASP A 103 9.45 24.66 11.36
CA ASP A 103 8.07 24.19 11.24
C ASP A 103 8.03 22.67 11.39
N LEU A 104 7.69 22.20 12.59
CA LEU A 104 7.57 20.79 12.92
C LEU A 104 6.12 20.32 12.73
N THR A 105 5.90 19.40 11.80
CA THR A 105 4.62 18.69 11.67
C THR A 105 4.82 17.19 11.81
N TRP A 106 3.77 16.48 12.22
CA TRP A 106 3.81 15.02 12.34
C TRP A 106 2.58 14.39 11.70
N GLU A 107 2.74 13.16 11.23
CA GLU A 107 1.64 12.36 10.71
C GLU A 107 1.84 10.88 11.07
N ILE A 108 0.74 10.11 11.04
CA ILE A 108 0.78 8.66 11.19
C ILE A 108 0.88 8.02 9.81
N CYS A 109 1.92 7.23 9.61
CA CYS A 109 2.07 6.38 8.44
C CYS A 109 1.54 4.98 8.74
N GLU A 110 0.35 4.69 8.24
CA GLU A 110 -0.33 3.42 8.44
C GLU A 110 -0.76 2.81 7.10
N LYS A 111 -0.92 1.48 7.09
CA LYS A 111 -1.48 0.78 5.93
C LYS A 111 -2.95 1.21 5.72
N PRO A 112 -3.45 1.23 4.48
CA PRO A 112 -4.89 1.46 4.24
C PRO A 112 -5.73 0.41 4.96
N GLN A 113 -7.02 0.66 5.18
CA GLN A 113 -7.90 -0.31 5.86
C GLN A 113 -8.05 -1.62 5.06
N TYR A 114 -7.99 -1.51 3.73
CA TYR A 114 -8.07 -2.65 2.82
C TYR A 114 -7.24 -2.39 1.56
N GLN A 115 -7.04 -3.43 0.75
CA GLN A 115 -6.42 -3.36 -0.56
C GLN A 115 -7.23 -4.19 -1.55
N ILE A 116 -7.37 -3.67 -2.78
CA ILE A 116 -7.95 -4.41 -3.90
C ILE A 116 -6.80 -4.78 -4.84
N THR A 117 -6.73 -6.05 -5.22
CA THR A 117 -5.78 -6.56 -6.19
C THR A 117 -6.51 -7.22 -7.35
N VAL A 118 -5.96 -7.08 -8.54
CA VAL A 118 -6.49 -7.72 -9.75
C VAL A 118 -5.49 -8.77 -10.17
N SER A 119 -5.97 -9.97 -10.45
CA SER A 119 -5.17 -11.08 -10.97
C SER A 119 -4.46 -10.69 -12.27
N ASP A 120 -3.42 -11.42 -12.63
CA ASP A 120 -2.64 -11.09 -13.82
C ASP A 120 -3.39 -11.38 -15.14
N ASP A 121 -4.32 -12.35 -15.12
CA ASP A 121 -5.29 -12.58 -16.20
C ASP A 121 -6.38 -11.51 -16.29
N LYS A 122 -6.47 -10.63 -15.28
CA LYS A 122 -7.47 -9.57 -15.12
C LYS A 122 -8.92 -10.08 -15.11
N LEU A 123 -9.11 -11.36 -14.83
CA LEU A 123 -10.43 -11.97 -14.68
C LEU A 123 -10.91 -11.93 -13.23
N LYS A 124 -10.02 -11.94 -12.24
CA LYS A 124 -10.39 -11.98 -10.82
C LYS A 124 -9.99 -10.71 -10.09
N VAL A 125 -10.84 -10.29 -9.19
CA VAL A 125 -10.57 -9.17 -8.28
C VAL A 125 -10.61 -9.70 -6.86
N TYR A 126 -9.52 -9.48 -6.13
CA TYR A 126 -9.38 -9.89 -4.75
C TYR A 126 -9.42 -8.68 -3.83
N PHE A 127 -10.16 -8.81 -2.75
CA PHE A 127 -10.20 -7.90 -1.62
C PHE A 127 -9.35 -8.48 -0.49
N THR A 128 -8.49 -7.65 0.09
CA THR A 128 -7.71 -8.01 1.28
C THR A 128 -7.98 -6.98 2.35
N LEU A 129 -8.62 -7.41 3.44
CA LEU A 129 -8.82 -6.58 4.61
C LEU A 129 -7.53 -6.53 5.43
N TYR A 130 -7.14 -5.34 5.90
CA TYR A 130 -6.08 -5.19 6.89
C TYR A 130 -6.63 -4.82 8.27
N ARG A 131 -7.73 -4.07 8.30
CA ARG A 131 -8.43 -3.66 9.52
C ARG A 131 -9.85 -3.19 9.19
N ALA A 132 -10.83 -3.66 9.95
CA ALA A 132 -12.21 -3.19 9.85
C ALA A 132 -12.37 -1.79 10.46
N GLU A 133 -11.72 -1.57 11.60
CA GLU A 133 -11.86 -0.35 12.38
C GLU A 133 -10.57 0.49 12.33
N ARG A 134 -10.74 1.82 12.42
CA ARG A 134 -9.65 2.78 12.48
C ARG A 134 -9.84 3.65 13.71
N TYR A 135 -8.85 3.63 14.58
CA TYR A 135 -8.82 4.41 15.81
C TYR A 135 -7.89 5.63 15.67
N ALA A 136 -8.09 6.60 16.55
CA ALA A 136 -7.20 7.75 16.66
C ALA A 136 -5.84 7.34 17.23
N TRP A 137 -4.84 8.17 17.00
CA TRP A 137 -3.51 8.02 17.58
C TRP A 137 -3.20 9.24 18.44
N ASN A 138 -2.64 8.98 19.62
CA ASN A 138 -2.19 10.01 20.54
C ASN A 138 -0.67 9.92 20.66
N LEU A 139 0.02 11.05 20.63
CA LEU A 139 1.43 11.09 21.01
C LEU A 139 1.58 10.72 22.49
N VAL A 140 2.58 9.90 22.78
CA VAL A 140 2.93 9.53 24.16
C VAL A 140 3.55 10.76 24.82
N ASN A 141 3.01 11.14 25.98
CA ASN A 141 3.53 12.27 26.73
C ASN A 141 5.00 12.02 27.10
N ASN A 142 5.83 13.05 26.94
CA ASN A 142 7.24 13.01 27.26
C ASN A 142 7.59 14.27 28.06
N PRO A 143 8.20 14.13 29.25
CA PRO A 143 8.64 15.30 30.02
C PRO A 143 9.70 16.10 29.25
N ALA A 144 9.99 17.29 29.75
CA ALA A 144 11.05 18.14 29.22
C ALA A 144 12.38 17.37 29.09
N SER A 145 12.87 17.21 27.85
CA SER A 145 14.16 16.57 27.56
C SER A 145 14.86 17.22 26.37
N ALA A 146 16.20 17.23 26.40
CA ALA A 146 17.03 17.67 25.28
C ALA A 146 17.06 16.64 24.13
N PHE A 147 16.76 15.37 24.42
CA PHE A 147 16.69 14.29 23.43
C PHE A 147 15.33 13.60 23.55
N VAL A 148 14.50 13.73 22.52
CA VAL A 148 13.15 13.17 22.52
C VAL A 148 12.96 12.22 21.34
N THR A 149 12.41 11.05 21.66
CA THR A 149 11.93 10.09 20.66
C THR A 149 10.41 10.08 20.67
N VAL A 150 9.82 10.66 19.62
CA VAL A 150 8.37 10.75 19.46
C VAL A 150 7.80 9.36 19.19
N ARG A 151 6.82 8.99 20.01
CA ARG A 151 6.05 7.74 19.90
C ARG A 151 4.57 8.09 19.89
N ALA A 152 3.78 7.24 19.25
CA ALA A 152 2.33 7.34 19.29
C ALA A 152 1.72 6.01 19.71
N GLU A 153 0.64 6.10 20.48
CA GLU A 153 -0.17 4.98 20.92
C GLU A 153 -1.58 5.10 20.36
N MET A 154 -2.18 3.95 20.07
CA MET A 154 -3.52 3.90 19.50
C MET A 154 -4.55 4.15 20.61
N ASN A 155 -5.39 5.16 20.42
CA ASN A 155 -6.49 5.47 21.33
C ASN A 155 -7.73 4.66 20.98
N ARG A 156 -7.94 3.53 21.67
CA ARG A 156 -9.07 2.62 21.45
C ARG A 156 -10.43 3.21 21.85
N GLU A 157 -10.44 4.28 22.64
CA GLU A 157 -11.67 4.96 23.06
C GLU A 157 -12.22 5.86 21.94
N MET A 158 -11.36 6.30 21.02
CA MET A 158 -11.72 7.19 19.94
C MET A 158 -11.70 6.47 18.59
N LEU A 159 -12.84 5.88 18.23
CA LEU A 159 -13.08 5.29 16.91
C LEU A 159 -13.26 6.40 15.86
N LEU A 160 -12.38 6.45 14.86
CA LEU A 160 -12.44 7.43 13.78
C LEU A 160 -13.36 7.00 12.65
N SER A 161 -13.26 5.73 12.25
CA SER A 161 -14.09 5.20 11.18
C SER A 161 -14.10 3.69 11.17
N THR A 162 -15.28 3.12 10.93
CA THR A 162 -15.47 1.71 10.60
C THR A 162 -15.60 1.57 9.08
N LEU A 163 -15.00 0.50 8.54
CA LEU A 163 -15.10 0.19 7.13
C LEU A 163 -16.48 -0.40 6.82
N SER A 164 -17.32 0.35 6.11
CA SER A 164 -18.63 -0.11 5.65
C SER A 164 -18.56 -0.63 4.21
N ILE A 165 -19.50 -1.50 3.85
CA ILE A 165 -19.68 -1.98 2.47
C ILE A 165 -19.95 -0.83 1.53
N GLU A 166 -20.82 0.11 1.92
CA GLU A 166 -21.14 1.30 1.13
C GLU A 166 -19.90 2.09 0.76
N ARG A 167 -18.95 2.26 1.69
CA ARG A 167 -17.70 2.96 1.44
C ARG A 167 -16.79 2.21 0.47
N ILE A 168 -16.81 0.87 0.51
CA ILE A 168 -16.09 0.03 -0.46
C ILE A 168 -16.74 0.16 -1.84
N ILE A 169 -18.07 0.02 -1.94
CA ILE A 169 -18.84 0.14 -3.19
C ILE A 169 -18.70 1.54 -3.80
N ALA A 170 -18.74 2.60 -3.00
CA ALA A 170 -18.47 3.97 -3.43
C ALA A 170 -17.08 4.10 -4.08
N GLY A 171 -16.10 3.34 -3.59
CA GLY A 171 -14.77 3.24 -4.19
C GLY A 171 -14.77 2.66 -5.61
N PHE A 172 -15.81 1.90 -5.96
CA PHE A 172 -16.04 1.21 -7.23
C PHE A 172 -17.11 1.85 -8.13
N GLU A 173 -17.89 2.85 -7.71
CA GLU A 173 -19.04 3.39 -8.47
C GLU A 173 -18.77 3.70 -9.96
N LYS A 174 -17.55 4.12 -10.30
CA LYS A 174 -17.15 4.44 -11.69
C LYS A 174 -16.63 3.23 -12.48
N SER A 175 -16.55 2.06 -11.86
CA SER A 175 -16.00 0.83 -12.39
C SER A 175 -17.13 -0.10 -12.86
N PRO A 176 -17.00 -0.75 -14.02
CA PRO A 176 -17.95 -1.78 -14.45
C PRO A 176 -17.92 -3.04 -13.56
N ILE A 177 -16.98 -3.14 -12.60
CA ILE A 177 -16.92 -4.23 -11.62
C ILE A 177 -18.18 -4.25 -10.72
N VAL A 178 -18.83 -3.10 -10.48
CA VAL A 178 -19.92 -2.99 -9.49
C VAL A 178 -21.04 -4.00 -9.74
N SER A 179 -21.40 -4.25 -11.00
CA SER A 179 -22.47 -5.19 -11.36
C SER A 179 -22.15 -6.65 -11.08
N SER A 180 -20.87 -6.99 -10.90
CA SER A 180 -20.39 -8.37 -10.70
C SER A 180 -19.69 -8.57 -9.35
N LEU A 181 -19.90 -7.65 -8.40
CA LEU A 181 -19.37 -7.80 -7.06
C LEU A 181 -20.10 -8.91 -6.31
N ASN A 182 -19.34 -9.84 -5.74
CA ASN A 182 -19.81 -10.80 -4.76
C ASN A 182 -19.97 -10.09 -3.40
N ILE A 183 -21.07 -9.37 -3.25
CA ILE A 183 -21.43 -8.64 -2.01
C ILE A 183 -21.48 -9.59 -0.79
N PRO A 184 -22.03 -10.82 -0.88
CA PRO A 184 -21.97 -11.77 0.23
C PRO A 184 -20.56 -12.05 0.74
N ALA A 185 -19.59 -12.29 -0.15
CA ALA A 185 -18.20 -12.54 0.26
C ALA A 185 -17.54 -11.31 0.93
N LEU A 186 -17.85 -10.10 0.45
CA LEU A 186 -17.42 -8.87 1.12
C LEU A 186 -18.03 -8.71 2.51
N TYR A 187 -19.33 -8.99 2.65
CA TYR A 187 -20.02 -8.93 3.94
C TYR A 187 -19.46 -9.95 4.92
N GLU A 188 -19.21 -11.18 4.47
CA GLU A 188 -18.61 -12.23 5.28
C GLU A 188 -17.22 -11.82 5.80
N GLU A 189 -16.36 -11.31 4.92
CA GLU A 189 -15.00 -10.87 5.29
C GLU A 189 -14.99 -9.64 6.22
N LEU A 190 -16.01 -8.77 6.16
CA LEU A 190 -16.08 -7.62 7.07
C LEU A 190 -16.57 -7.99 8.48
N ASN A 191 -17.48 -8.97 8.58
CA ASN A 191 -18.02 -9.40 9.87
C ASN A 191 -17.16 -10.48 10.54
N ASN A 192 -16.56 -11.36 9.74
CA ASN A 192 -15.69 -12.44 10.19
C ASN A 192 -14.35 -12.36 9.43
N PRO A 193 -13.47 -11.42 9.83
CA PRO A 193 -12.29 -11.09 9.04
C PRO A 193 -11.28 -12.24 9.02
N THR A 194 -11.04 -12.78 7.82
CA THR A 194 -9.99 -13.77 7.59
C THR A 194 -8.64 -13.09 7.35
N TYR A 195 -8.63 -11.82 6.91
CA TYR A 195 -7.47 -11.04 6.51
C TYR A 195 -6.69 -11.63 5.32
N LEU A 196 -7.30 -12.59 4.62
CA LEU A 196 -6.74 -13.20 3.42
C LEU A 196 -7.33 -12.55 2.16
N PRO A 197 -6.71 -12.74 0.99
CA PRO A 197 -7.29 -12.30 -0.28
C PRO A 197 -8.58 -13.08 -0.60
N VAL A 198 -9.73 -12.42 -0.53
CA VAL A 198 -11.06 -12.96 -0.87
C VAL A 198 -11.44 -12.54 -2.29
N CYS A 199 -11.90 -13.48 -3.13
CA CYS A 199 -12.37 -13.16 -4.48
C CYS A 199 -13.72 -12.46 -4.42
N ILE A 200 -13.77 -11.19 -4.83
CA ILE A 200 -14.96 -10.34 -4.75
C ILE A 200 -15.57 -10.03 -6.11
N ALA A 201 -14.92 -10.38 -7.21
CA ALA A 201 -15.52 -10.34 -8.54
C ALA A 201 -14.79 -11.29 -9.48
N GLU A 202 -15.54 -11.91 -10.39
CA GLU A 202 -15.02 -12.84 -11.39
C GLU A 202 -15.56 -12.53 -12.80
N GLY A 203 -14.62 -12.35 -13.72
CA GLY A 203 -14.78 -12.13 -15.15
C GLY A 203 -15.09 -13.39 -15.92
N LYS A 204 -15.80 -13.20 -17.03
CA LYS A 204 -15.96 -14.26 -18.03
C LYS A 204 -14.77 -14.23 -18.97
N ALA A 205 -14.09 -15.37 -19.07
CA ALA A 205 -13.01 -15.57 -20.04
C ALA A 205 -13.53 -15.31 -21.48
N PRO A 206 -12.67 -14.83 -22.39
CA PRO A 206 -13.04 -14.68 -23.79
C PRO A 206 -13.42 -16.04 -24.37
N VAL A 207 -14.53 -16.09 -25.10
CA VAL A 207 -14.89 -17.28 -25.86
C VAL A 207 -14.41 -17.04 -27.29
N PRO A 208 -13.41 -17.81 -27.78
CA PRO A 208 -12.92 -17.64 -29.14
C PRO A 208 -14.04 -17.88 -30.14
N GLY A 209 -14.05 -17.10 -31.22
CA GLY A 209 -14.99 -17.32 -32.31
C GLY A 209 -14.57 -18.52 -33.15
N THR A 210 -15.55 -19.15 -33.79
CA THR A 210 -15.31 -20.25 -34.72
C THR A 210 -15.46 -19.71 -36.14
N ASN A 211 -14.45 -19.91 -36.98
CA ASN A 211 -14.53 -19.56 -38.40
C ASN A 211 -15.67 -20.34 -39.08
N ALA A 212 -16.15 -19.83 -40.21
CA ALA A 212 -17.11 -20.56 -41.02
C ALA A 212 -16.47 -21.87 -41.50
N SER A 213 -17.16 -22.99 -41.34
CA SER A 213 -16.72 -24.28 -41.85
C SER A 213 -17.64 -24.76 -42.97
N LEU A 214 -17.09 -25.58 -43.87
CA LEU A 214 -17.88 -26.28 -44.88
C LEU A 214 -18.11 -27.70 -44.38
N GLU A 215 -19.37 -28.05 -44.21
CA GLU A 215 -19.80 -29.42 -43.95
C GLU A 215 -20.06 -30.07 -45.30
N LEU A 216 -19.21 -31.04 -45.65
CA LEU A 216 -19.38 -31.83 -46.87
C LEU A 216 -20.47 -32.87 -46.61
N LEU A 217 -21.51 -32.89 -47.43
CA LEU A 217 -22.67 -33.78 -47.24
C LEU A 217 -22.50 -35.16 -47.87
N PHE A 218 -21.40 -35.37 -48.61
CA PHE A 218 -21.04 -36.67 -49.14
C PHE A 218 -20.13 -37.42 -48.16
N GLN A 219 -20.34 -38.73 -48.04
CA GLN A 219 -19.48 -39.60 -47.24
C GLN A 219 -18.07 -39.55 -47.82
N GLN A 220 -17.15 -38.85 -47.14
CA GLN A 220 -15.73 -38.96 -47.41
C GLN A 220 -15.28 -40.39 -47.10
N LYS A 221 -15.35 -41.30 -48.07
CA LYS A 221 -14.49 -42.50 -48.10
C LYS A 221 -13.07 -42.11 -48.51
N ILE A 222 -12.51 -41.10 -47.85
CA ILE A 222 -11.11 -40.71 -48.00
C ILE A 222 -10.35 -41.33 -46.81
N GLU A 223 -10.54 -42.63 -46.59
CA GLU A 223 -9.61 -43.38 -45.77
C GLU A 223 -8.46 -43.81 -46.70
N ASN A 224 -7.27 -43.23 -46.47
CA ASN A 224 -5.96 -43.87 -46.71
C ASN A 224 -5.17 -43.65 -48.03
N GLN A 225 -5.55 -42.80 -48.98
CA GLN A 225 -4.68 -42.60 -50.17
C GLN A 225 -3.51 -41.60 -50.01
N PHE A 226 -3.42 -40.86 -48.89
CA PHE A 226 -2.26 -40.01 -48.59
C PHE A 226 -1.25 -40.66 -47.65
N LYS A 227 -1.13 -42.00 -47.64
CA LYS A 227 0.10 -42.62 -47.13
C LYS A 227 1.22 -42.27 -48.11
N SER A 228 2.08 -41.35 -47.70
CA SER A 228 3.34 -41.02 -48.35
C SER A 228 4.17 -42.31 -48.50
N MET A 229 4.03 -42.97 -49.65
CA MET A 229 5.06 -43.86 -50.16
C MET A 229 6.13 -42.96 -50.75
N ASP A 230 7.18 -42.74 -49.96
CA ASP A 230 8.50 -42.67 -50.55
C ASP A 230 8.70 -43.93 -51.39
N ASP A 231 9.24 -43.73 -52.58
CA ASP A 231 9.67 -44.71 -53.58
C ASP A 231 8.71 -45.15 -54.69
N SER A 232 9.29 -44.98 -55.89
CA SER A 232 8.96 -45.53 -57.20
C SER A 232 7.87 -44.81 -57.99
N ALA A 233 8.37 -44.04 -58.95
CA ALA A 233 7.63 -43.41 -60.03
C ALA A 233 6.97 -44.45 -60.94
N GLN A 234 5.64 -44.50 -60.94
CA GLN A 234 4.85 -44.77 -62.13
C GLN A 234 3.38 -44.36 -61.95
N GLU A 235 2.87 -43.71 -62.99
CA GLU A 235 1.47 -43.64 -63.44
C GLU A 235 0.43 -42.86 -62.61
N THR A 236 0.28 -41.58 -63.00
CA THR A 236 -0.89 -41.02 -63.73
C THR A 236 -2.30 -41.57 -63.45
N GLY A 237 -2.63 -41.93 -62.22
CA GLY A 237 -4.02 -42.09 -61.79
C GLY A 237 -4.68 -40.73 -61.57
N CYS A 238 -5.48 -40.26 -62.53
CA CYS A 238 -6.33 -39.09 -62.29
C CYS A 238 -7.23 -39.37 -61.07
N PRO A 239 -7.22 -38.52 -60.04
CA PRO A 239 -8.10 -38.69 -58.89
C PRO A 239 -9.54 -38.78 -59.39
N GLU A 240 -10.28 -39.79 -58.92
CA GLU A 240 -11.67 -40.02 -59.28
C GLU A 240 -12.48 -38.79 -58.87
N PHE A 241 -12.81 -37.95 -59.85
CA PHE A 241 -13.54 -36.73 -59.62
C PHE A 241 -14.96 -37.10 -59.22
N PHE A 242 -15.34 -36.76 -57.98
CA PHE A 242 -16.73 -36.84 -57.57
C PHE A 242 -17.56 -35.90 -58.45
N MET A 243 -18.37 -36.48 -59.34
CA MET A 243 -19.33 -35.73 -60.14
C MET A 243 -20.61 -35.53 -59.33
N VAL A 244 -20.97 -34.27 -59.11
CA VAL A 244 -22.21 -33.84 -58.45
C VAL A 244 -23.20 -33.50 -59.56
N GLN A 245 -24.45 -33.95 -59.48
CA GLN A 245 -25.44 -33.61 -60.51
C GLN A 245 -25.88 -32.14 -60.41
N GLU A 246 -26.31 -31.58 -61.53
CA GLU A 246 -26.83 -30.21 -61.55
C GLU A 246 -28.05 -30.10 -60.62
N GLY A 247 -27.98 -29.18 -59.66
CA GLY A 247 -29.00 -28.98 -58.62
C GLY A 247 -28.74 -29.71 -57.29
N GLU A 248 -27.72 -30.57 -57.21
CA GLU A 248 -27.38 -31.31 -55.99
C GLU A 248 -26.44 -30.50 -55.06
N VAL A 249 -26.73 -30.52 -53.76
CA VAL A 249 -25.99 -29.73 -52.74
C VAL A 249 -24.83 -30.58 -52.20
N PHE A 250 -23.62 -30.33 -52.67
CA PHE A 250 -22.42 -31.08 -52.27
C PHE A 250 -21.79 -30.61 -50.95
N ALA A 251 -22.10 -29.39 -50.50
CA ALA A 251 -21.59 -28.85 -49.25
C ALA A 251 -22.56 -27.84 -48.64
N LYS A 252 -22.60 -27.80 -47.32
CA LYS A 252 -23.32 -26.80 -46.54
C LYS A 252 -22.31 -25.91 -45.82
N LYS A 253 -22.39 -24.59 -46.05
CA LYS A 253 -21.63 -23.61 -45.28
C LYS A 253 -22.25 -23.47 -43.90
N LEU A 254 -21.52 -23.85 -42.86
CA LEU A 254 -21.85 -23.52 -41.48
C LEU A 254 -21.41 -22.06 -41.22
N PRO A 255 -22.32 -21.19 -40.75
CA PRO A 255 -21.98 -19.79 -40.50
C PRO A 255 -20.92 -19.69 -39.40
N PRO A 256 -20.05 -18.67 -39.44
CA PRO A 256 -19.08 -18.45 -38.39
C PRO A 256 -19.79 -18.15 -37.07
N GLN A 257 -19.26 -18.65 -35.95
CA GLN A 257 -19.70 -18.26 -34.62
C GLN A 257 -18.91 -17.03 -34.16
N LYS A 258 -19.63 -15.97 -33.81
CA LYS A 258 -19.04 -14.71 -33.38
C LYS A 258 -18.25 -14.92 -32.08
N ALA A 259 -17.01 -14.46 -32.06
CA ALA A 259 -16.22 -14.39 -30.84
C ALA A 259 -16.90 -13.47 -29.83
N PHE A 260 -16.96 -13.89 -28.57
CA PHE A 260 -17.33 -12.99 -27.49
C PHE A 260 -16.05 -12.43 -26.88
N PRO A 261 -15.78 -11.12 -27.03
CA PRO A 261 -14.63 -10.52 -26.38
C PRO A 261 -14.76 -10.79 -24.89
N ALA A 262 -13.62 -11.01 -24.23
CA ALA A 262 -13.58 -11.06 -22.78
C ALA A 262 -14.31 -9.82 -22.26
N LEU A 263 -15.32 -10.02 -21.41
CA LEU A 263 -15.82 -8.94 -20.56
C LEU A 263 -14.76 -8.72 -19.49
N MET A 264 -13.65 -8.09 -19.91
CA MET A 264 -12.62 -7.62 -19.01
C MET A 264 -13.22 -6.45 -18.24
N TYR A 265 -13.39 -6.64 -16.93
CA TYR A 265 -13.87 -5.57 -16.06
C TYR A 265 -12.91 -4.38 -15.94
N MET A 266 -11.77 -4.35 -16.65
CA MET A 266 -10.67 -3.41 -16.40
C MET A 266 -10.10 -2.73 -17.66
N ALA A 267 -10.96 -2.26 -18.58
CA ALA A 267 -10.51 -1.43 -19.70
C ALA A 267 -10.45 0.08 -19.38
N VAL A 268 -11.15 0.55 -18.34
CA VAL A 268 -11.30 2.00 -18.08
C VAL A 268 -11.02 2.27 -16.61
N TYR A 269 -10.24 3.33 -16.31
CA TYR A 269 -9.86 3.85 -14.97
C TYR A 269 -8.49 3.51 -14.37
N PHE A 270 -7.51 3.11 -15.18
CA PHE A 270 -6.09 3.29 -14.79
C PHE A 270 -5.53 4.63 -15.25
N ARG A 271 -6.17 5.74 -14.85
CA ARG A 271 -5.53 7.06 -15.00
C ARG A 271 -4.41 7.14 -13.97
N ARG A 272 -3.22 6.77 -14.43
CA ARG A 272 -1.90 6.84 -13.80
C ARG A 272 -1.72 8.18 -13.08
N ARG A 273 -2.23 8.33 -11.85
CA ARG A 273 -1.74 9.37 -10.93
C ARG A 273 -0.29 8.98 -10.63
N ARG A 274 0.65 9.57 -11.36
CA ARG A 274 2.09 9.52 -11.05
C ARG A 274 2.22 9.83 -9.57
N ARG A 275 2.54 8.81 -8.79
CA ARG A 275 2.83 8.96 -7.36
C ARG A 275 4.10 9.81 -7.24
N ARG A 276 4.02 10.95 -6.57
CA ARG A 276 5.07 11.29 -5.61
C ARG A 276 5.01 10.19 -4.57
N THR A 277 5.86 9.18 -4.71
CA THR A 277 6.08 8.19 -3.67
C THR A 277 6.69 8.92 -2.48
N SER A 278 5.88 9.30 -1.50
CA SER A 278 6.41 9.56 -0.17
C SER A 278 6.93 8.21 0.37
N PRO A 279 8.22 8.10 0.72
CA PRO A 279 8.83 6.86 1.15
C PRO A 279 8.36 6.55 2.57
N CYS A 280 7.27 5.79 2.69
CA CYS A 280 6.74 5.31 3.96
C CYS A 280 7.19 3.87 4.27
N SER A 281 8.31 3.45 3.68
CA SER A 281 8.92 2.14 3.93
C SER A 281 10.40 2.33 4.24
N PRO A 282 10.86 2.17 5.50
CA PRO A 282 12.27 1.96 5.76
C PRO A 282 12.66 0.57 5.20
N PRO A 283 13.82 0.42 4.54
CA PRO A 283 14.34 -0.91 4.24
C PRO A 283 14.68 -1.64 5.54
N PRO A 284 14.47 -2.96 5.65
CA PRO A 284 15.06 -3.73 6.73
C PRO A 284 16.59 -3.66 6.57
N ALA A 285 17.26 -3.06 7.55
CA ALA A 285 18.71 -3.10 7.63
C ALA A 285 19.17 -4.54 7.91
N GLN A 286 19.48 -5.29 6.85
CA GLN A 286 20.22 -6.54 6.97
C GLN A 286 21.66 -6.20 7.40
N ARG A 287 21.93 -6.29 8.70
CA ARG A 287 23.28 -6.32 9.25
C ARG A 287 23.99 -7.58 8.73
N CYS A 288 24.87 -7.40 7.75
CA CYS A 288 25.90 -8.38 7.43
C CYS A 288 26.91 -8.44 8.58
N PHE A 289 26.74 -9.38 9.51
CA PHE A 289 27.82 -9.81 10.39
C PHE A 289 28.83 -10.63 9.55
N ARG A 290 29.89 -9.96 9.07
CA ARG A 290 31.10 -10.67 8.62
C ARG A 290 31.82 -11.19 9.87
N ALA A 291 31.67 -12.48 10.14
CA ALA A 291 32.54 -13.20 11.06
C ALA A 291 33.99 -13.15 10.53
N GLY A 292 34.85 -12.43 11.23
CA GLY A 292 36.29 -12.44 11.00
C GLY A 292 36.85 -13.81 11.37
N ARG A 293 37.34 -14.55 10.37
CA ARG A 293 38.18 -15.73 10.57
C ARG A 293 39.52 -15.29 11.13
N SER A 294 39.80 -15.64 12.38
CA SER A 294 41.14 -15.65 12.95
C SER A 294 41.99 -16.70 12.24
N ARG A 295 43.18 -16.29 11.78
CA ARG A 295 44.23 -17.20 11.27
C ARG A 295 44.94 -17.86 12.45
N PRO A 296 45.33 -19.15 12.38
CA PRO A 296 46.28 -19.73 13.33
C PRO A 296 47.71 -19.32 12.94
N ALA A 297 48.50 -18.97 13.96
CA ALA A 297 49.93 -18.75 13.84
C ALA A 297 50.65 -20.10 13.75
N ALA A 298 51.45 -20.29 12.71
CA ALA A 298 52.37 -21.42 12.59
C ALA A 298 53.64 -21.12 13.39
N LYS A 299 54.02 -22.06 14.26
CA LYS A 299 55.35 -22.20 14.85
C LYS A 299 56.34 -22.61 13.75
N ALA A 300 57.52 -21.99 13.75
CA ALA A 300 58.72 -22.54 13.13
C ALA A 300 59.86 -22.40 14.15
N ASP A 301 60.28 -23.54 14.68
CA ASP A 301 61.53 -23.74 15.39
C ASP A 301 62.69 -23.66 14.38
N HIS A 302 63.76 -22.93 14.72
CA HIS A 302 65.13 -23.26 14.32
C HIS A 302 66.13 -22.34 15.04
N ALA A 303 66.82 -22.91 16.03
CA ALA A 303 68.24 -22.79 16.37
C ALA A 303 68.44 -23.07 17.86
#